data_AF-A0A820Z952-F1
#
_entry.id   AF-A0A820Z952-F1
#
_cell.length_a   1.000
_cell.length_b   1.000
_cell.length_c   1.000
_cell.angle_alpha   90.00
_cell.angle_beta   90.00
_cell.angle_gamma   90.00
#
_symmetry.space_group_name_H-M   'P 1'
#
loop_
_entity.id
_entity.type
_entity.pdbx_description
1 polymer ?
#
loop_
_entity_poly.entity_id
_entity_poly.type
_entity_poly.pdbx_seq_one_letter_code
_entity_poly.pdbx_strand_id
1 'polypeptide(L)'
;MAAIVNRVTNLVPKLALPAARYGQSKLTRFWYFARVELRPPMPNEFGQIQQSIQRIVQSASTGAWRHLTVKQLTLNTLVGLEVMFWFYIGECIGRGSIIGYRPGRSEGIPAPYKYFM
;
A
#
# COMPACT_ATOMS: atom_id res chain seq x y z
N MET A 1 30.96 5.27 32.93
CA MET A 1 29.77 5.32 32.03
C MET A 1 29.55 6.67 31.34
N ALA A 2 29.74 7.83 31.99
CA ALA A 2 29.42 9.15 31.41
C ALA A 2 30.12 9.48 30.07
N ALA A 3 31.39 9.10 29.88
CA ALA A 3 32.12 9.38 28.64
C ALA A 3 31.60 8.60 27.42
N ILE A 4 31.08 7.38 27.62
CA ILE A 4 30.49 6.57 26.55
C ILE A 4 29.12 7.13 26.15
N VAL A 5 28.32 7.53 27.14
CA VAL A 5 27.03 8.21 26.91
C VAL A 5 27.25 9.48 26.09
N ASN A 6 28.23 10.30 26.44
CA ASN A 6 28.58 11.51 25.70
C ASN A 6 29.08 11.23 24.27
N ARG A 7 29.74 10.09 24.02
CA ARG A 7 30.14 9.71 22.65
C ARG A 7 28.93 9.29 21.81
N VAL A 8 28.02 8.50 22.37
CA VAL A 8 26.79 8.08 21.69
C VAL A 8 25.88 9.28 21.40
N THR A 9 25.67 10.16 22.37
CA THR A 9 24.83 11.36 22.18
C THR A 9 25.41 12.31 21.13
N ASN A 10 26.73 12.41 21.01
CA ASN A 10 27.38 13.21 19.97
C ASN A 10 27.40 12.53 18.58
N LEU A 11 27.21 11.20 18.51
CA LEU A 11 27.13 10.47 17.25
C LEU A 11 25.72 10.49 16.64
N VAL A 12 24.67 10.58 17.47
CA VAL A 12 23.28 10.69 17.01
C VAL A 12 23.07 11.84 16.01
N PRO A 13 23.41 13.11 16.31
CA PRO A 13 23.21 14.19 15.33
C PRO A 13 24.14 14.05 14.11
N LYS A 14 25.33 13.45 14.28
CA LYS A 14 26.28 13.23 13.19
C LYS A 14 25.80 12.19 12.17
N LEU A 15 24.99 11.22 12.58
CA LEU A 15 24.42 10.20 11.70
C LEU A 15 22.98 10.52 11.27
N ALA A 16 22.19 11.16 12.13
CA ALA A 16 20.81 11.51 11.85
C ALA A 16 20.69 12.58 10.76
N LEU A 17 21.54 13.61 10.76
CA LEU A 17 21.46 14.68 9.77
C LEU A 17 21.77 14.20 8.34
N PRO A 18 22.84 13.42 8.09
CA PRO A 18 23.08 12.82 6.78
C PRO A 18 21.98 11.83 6.36
N ALA A 19 21.51 10.99 7.28
CA ALA A 19 20.43 10.04 6.99
C ALA A 19 19.11 10.75 6.63
N ALA A 20 18.77 11.83 7.35
CA ALA A 20 17.62 12.66 7.05
C ALA A 20 17.75 13.34 5.68
N ARG A 21 18.92 13.93 5.37
CA ARG A 21 19.18 14.55 4.05
C ARG A 21 19.10 13.54 2.91
N TYR A 22 19.60 12.31 3.13
CA TYR A 22 19.46 11.22 2.17
C TYR A 22 17.99 10.87 1.94
N GLY A 23 17.23 10.68 3.02
CA GLY A 23 15.80 10.37 2.97
C GLY A 23 14.96 11.45 2.30
N GLN A 24 15.25 12.73 2.55
CA GLN A 24 14.53 13.86 1.96
C GLN A 24 14.53 13.81 0.43
N SER A 25 15.68 13.58 -0.21
CA SER A 25 15.76 13.54 -1.68
C SER A 25 14.88 12.43 -2.29
N LYS A 26 14.82 11.27 -1.62
CA LYS A 26 14.02 10.11 -2.05
C LYS A 26 12.54 10.34 -1.82
N LEU A 27 12.18 10.91 -0.67
CA LEU A 27 10.80 11.25 -0.33
C LEU A 27 10.23 12.32 -1.26
N THR A 28 11.01 13.36 -1.60
CA THR A 28 10.56 14.38 -2.56
C THR A 28 10.27 13.77 -3.92
N ARG A 29 11.15 12.89 -4.41
CA ARG A 29 10.93 12.19 -5.68
C ARG A 29 9.72 11.26 -5.62
N PHE A 30 9.59 10.49 -4.53
CA PHE A 30 8.41 9.65 -4.29
C PHE A 30 7.12 10.48 -4.30
N TRP A 31 7.12 11.61 -3.60
CA TRP A 31 5.96 12.49 -3.50
C TRP A 31 5.57 13.11 -4.84
N TYR A 32 6.54 13.45 -5.68
CA TYR A 32 6.28 13.91 -7.05
C TYR A 32 5.50 12.88 -7.87
N PHE A 33 5.97 11.62 -7.91
CA PHE A 33 5.27 10.55 -8.66
C PHE A 33 3.95 10.14 -8.01
N ALA A 34 3.93 10.02 -6.68
CA ALA A 34 2.72 9.67 -5.92
C ALA A 34 1.56 10.64 -6.21
N ARG A 35 1.83 11.94 -6.38
CA ARG A 35 0.77 12.92 -6.69
C ARG A 35 0.15 12.75 -8.07
N VAL A 36 0.88 12.18 -9.02
CA VAL A 36 0.39 12.00 -10.39
C VAL A 36 -0.24 10.61 -10.56
N GLU A 37 0.41 9.58 -10.02
CA GLU A 37 0.05 8.18 -10.25
C GLU A 37 -0.92 7.62 -9.20
N LEU A 38 -0.84 8.08 -7.95
CA LEU A 38 -1.68 7.59 -6.84
C LEU A 38 -2.84 8.55 -6.50
N ARG A 39 -3.10 9.54 -7.35
CA ARG A 39 -4.26 10.41 -7.18
C ARG A 39 -5.54 9.61 -7.44
N PRO A 40 -6.61 9.83 -6.66
CA PRO A 40 -7.91 9.28 -7.03
C PRO A 40 -8.30 9.82 -8.42
N PRO A 41 -8.94 9.00 -9.27
CA PRO A 41 -9.36 9.41 -10.60
C PRO A 41 -10.34 10.59 -10.50
N MET A 42 -10.27 11.48 -11.49
CA MET A 42 -11.19 12.60 -11.59
C MET A 42 -12.56 12.13 -12.12
N PRO A 43 -13.66 12.80 -11.76
CA PRO A 43 -14.99 12.38 -12.21
C PRO A 43 -15.18 12.25 -13.73
N ASN A 44 -14.42 13.02 -14.51
CA ASN A 44 -14.43 12.97 -15.97
C ASN A 44 -13.76 11.71 -16.56
N GLU A 45 -12.94 10.99 -15.78
CA GLU A 45 -12.24 9.77 -16.21
C GLU A 45 -13.13 8.51 -16.04
N PHE A 46 -14.21 8.57 -15.24
CA PHE A 46 -15.08 7.41 -14.99
C PHE A 46 -15.71 6.81 -16.25
N GLY A 47 -16.10 7.64 -17.23
CA GLY A 47 -16.65 7.15 -18.49
C GLY A 47 -15.66 6.29 -19.26
N GLN A 48 -14.37 6.65 -19.25
CA GLN A 48 -13.31 5.88 -19.91
C GLN A 48 -13.02 4.57 -19.17
N ILE A 49 -13.07 4.59 -17.83
CA ILE A 49 -12.90 3.40 -16.98
C ILE A 49 -14.02 2.38 -17.27
N GLN A 50 -15.27 2.82 -17.37
CA GLN A 50 -16.38 1.91 -17.67
C GLN A 50 -16.22 1.25 -19.04
N GLN A 51 -15.80 2.03 -20.05
CA GLN A 51 -15.54 1.50 -21.39
C GLN A 51 -14.36 0.51 -21.40
N SER A 52 -13.30 0.75 -20.64
CA SER A 52 -12.14 -0.15 -20.59
C SER A 52 -12.50 -1.49 -19.94
N ILE A 53 -13.32 -1.49 -18.89
CA ILE A 53 -13.85 -2.70 -18.26
C ILE A 53 -14.69 -3.51 -19.26
N GLN A 54 -15.59 -2.86 -19.99
CA GLN A 54 -16.40 -3.53 -21.01
C GLN A 54 -15.54 -4.21 -22.09
N ARG A 55 -14.46 -3.56 -22.54
CA ARG A 55 -13.53 -4.15 -23.51
C ARG A 55 -12.81 -5.38 -22.96
N ILE A 56 -12.44 -5.37 -21.68
CA ILE A 56 -11.82 -6.55 -21.02
C ILE A 56 -12.80 -7.72 -21.00
N VAL A 57 -14.08 -7.48 -20.65
CA VAL A 57 -15.12 -8.52 -20.64
C VAL A 57 -15.36 -9.07 -22.04
N GLN A 58 -15.45 -8.21 -23.04
CA GLN A 58 -15.60 -8.63 -24.44
C GLN A 58 -14.39 -9.46 -24.91
N SER A 59 -13.17 -9.02 -24.60
CA SER A 59 -11.92 -9.74 -24.92
C SER A 59 -11.85 -11.12 -24.27
N ALA A 60 -12.34 -11.25 -23.04
CA ALA A 60 -12.46 -12.54 -22.35
C ALA A 60 -13.49 -13.45 -23.05
N SER A 61 -14.66 -12.90 -23.41
CA SER A 61 -15.74 -13.64 -24.08
C SER A 61 -15.38 -14.10 -25.50
N THR A 62 -14.60 -13.32 -26.24
CA THR A 62 -14.19 -13.65 -27.62
C THR A 62 -13.00 -14.60 -27.68
N GLY A 63 -12.37 -14.92 -26.54
CA GLY A 63 -11.21 -15.81 -26.51
C GLY A 63 -9.89 -15.15 -26.89
N ALA A 64 -9.84 -13.81 -27.01
CA ALA A 64 -8.67 -13.06 -27.44
C ALA A 64 -7.45 -13.24 -26.53
N TRP A 65 -7.67 -13.64 -25.27
CA TRP A 65 -6.62 -13.97 -24.30
C TRP A 65 -5.69 -15.11 -24.74
N ARG A 66 -6.15 -15.99 -25.64
CA ARG A 66 -5.33 -17.09 -26.20
C ARG A 66 -4.26 -16.62 -27.19
N HIS A 67 -4.41 -15.41 -27.74
CA HIS A 67 -3.46 -14.83 -28.69
C HIS A 67 -2.40 -13.95 -28.01
N LEU A 68 -2.42 -13.84 -26.67
CA LEU A 68 -1.47 -13.03 -25.93
C LEU A 68 -0.11 -13.73 -25.82
N THR A 69 0.96 -12.94 -25.98
CA THR A 69 2.33 -13.44 -25.73
C THR A 69 2.55 -13.62 -24.22
N VAL A 70 3.43 -14.55 -23.85
CA VAL A 70 3.76 -14.83 -22.42
C VAL A 70 4.19 -13.55 -21.69
N LYS A 71 4.98 -12.69 -22.36
CA LYS A 71 5.41 -11.41 -21.78
C LYS A 71 4.22 -10.50 -21.42
N GLN A 72 3.25 -10.39 -22.32
CA GLN A 72 2.05 -9.57 -22.08
C GLN A 72 1.18 -10.16 -20.97
N LEU A 73 1.01 -11.49 -20.98
CA LEU A 73 0.24 -12.17 -19.94
C LEU A 73 0.86 -11.90 -18.56
N THR A 74 2.17 -12.08 -18.41
CA THR A 74 2.88 -11.85 -17.14
C THR A 74 2.78 -10.39 -16.67
N LEU A 75 2.88 -9.42 -17.58
CA LEU A 75 2.70 -8.01 -17.20
C LEU A 75 1.27 -7.73 -16.71
N ASN A 76 0.27 -8.24 -17.42
CA ASN A 76 -1.13 -8.05 -17.05
C ASN A 76 -1.47 -8.73 -15.72
N THR A 77 -0.91 -9.91 -15.45
CA THR A 77 -1.12 -10.60 -14.17
C THR A 77 -0.43 -9.87 -13.01
N LEU A 78 0.77 -9.31 -13.22
CA LEU A 78 1.45 -8.51 -12.19
C LEU A 78 0.67 -7.25 -11.82
N VAL A 79 0.13 -6.53 -12.81
CA VAL A 79 -0.75 -5.37 -12.55
C VAL A 79 -2.04 -5.80 -11.85
N GLY A 80 -2.63 -6.95 -12.24
CA GLY A 80 -3.79 -7.51 -11.55
C GLY A 80 -3.51 -7.84 -10.08
N LEU A 81 -2.33 -8.40 -9.79
CA LEU A 81 -1.87 -8.67 -8.42
C LEU A 81 -1.68 -7.38 -7.62
N GLU A 82 -1.11 -6.34 -8.22
CA GLU A 82 -0.96 -5.03 -7.58
C GLU A 82 -2.30 -4.47 -7.12
N VAL A 83 -3.33 -4.51 -7.97
CA VAL A 83 -4.69 -4.06 -7.61
C VAL A 83 -5.27 -4.90 -6.47
N MET A 84 -5.03 -6.21 -6.44
CA MET A 84 -5.46 -7.07 -5.32
C MET A 84 -4.74 -6.71 -4.01
N PHE A 85 -3.45 -6.36 -4.06
CA PHE A 85 -2.74 -5.93 -2.85
C PHE A 85 -3.24 -4.60 -2.31
N TRP A 86 -3.67 -3.67 -3.17
CA TRP A 86 -4.32 -2.43 -2.74
C TRP A 86 -5.60 -2.69 -1.91
N PHE A 87 -6.37 -3.73 -2.25
CA PHE A 87 -7.53 -4.14 -1.45
C PHE A 87 -7.12 -4.60 -0.04
N TYR A 88 -6.08 -5.43 0.10
CA TYR A 88 -5.59 -5.88 1.41
C TYR A 88 -4.98 -4.75 2.25
N ILE A 89 -4.32 -3.77 1.62
CA ILE A 89 -3.88 -2.56 2.31
C ILE A 89 -5.09 -1.81 2.89
N GLY A 90 -6.17 -1.70 2.11
CA GLY A 90 -7.44 -1.14 2.57
C GLY A 90 -8.03 -1.91 3.76
N GLU A 91 -7.98 -3.24 3.74
CA GLU A 91 -8.41 -4.08 4.86
C GLU A 91 -7.56 -3.83 6.12
N CYS A 92 -6.24 -3.70 5.99
CA CYS A 92 -5.36 -3.35 7.11
C CYS A 92 -5.69 -1.98 7.71
N ILE A 93 -6.03 -1.00 6.87
CA ILE A 93 -6.50 0.34 7.33
C ILE A 93 -7.87 0.20 8.02
N GLY A 94 -8.81 -0.52 7.42
CA GLY A 94 -10.16 -0.73 7.97
C GLY A 94 -10.17 -1.48 9.30
N ARG A 95 -9.24 -2.42 9.50
CA ARG A 95 -9.03 -3.12 10.77
C ARG A 95 -8.26 -2.29 11.80
N GLY A 96 -7.45 -1.33 11.36
CA GLY A 96 -6.53 -0.58 12.22
C GLY A 96 -5.41 -1.45 12.83
N SER A 97 -5.08 -2.59 12.20
CA SER A 97 -4.02 -3.50 12.62
C SER A 97 -3.33 -4.09 11.40
N ILE A 98 -1.99 -4.13 11.45
CA ILE A 98 -1.14 -4.74 10.42
C ILE A 98 -1.18 -6.28 10.55
N ILE A 99 -1.42 -6.80 11.76
CA ILE A 99 -1.41 -8.24 12.06
C ILE A 99 -2.70 -8.60 12.79
N GLY A 100 -3.55 -9.37 12.11
CA GLY A 100 -4.78 -9.95 12.68
C GLY A 100 -5.79 -8.93 13.20
N TYR A 101 -6.97 -9.42 13.56
CA TYR A 101 -7.91 -8.66 14.37
C TYR A 101 -7.40 -8.62 15.80
N ARG A 102 -7.45 -7.45 16.44
CA ARG A 102 -7.16 -7.32 17.88
C ARG A 102 -8.44 -7.65 18.65
N PRO A 103 -8.56 -8.82 19.31
CA PRO A 103 -9.66 -9.06 20.25
C PRO A 103 -9.43 -8.19 21.50
N GLY A 104 -9.91 -6.95 21.47
CA GLY A 104 -9.78 -6.04 22.61
C GLY A 104 -9.88 -4.53 22.34
N ARG A 105 -10.02 -4.08 21.09
CA ARG A 105 -10.27 -2.65 20.78
C ARG A 105 -11.78 -2.30 20.82
N SER A 106 -12.46 -2.78 21.85
CA SER A 106 -13.74 -2.23 22.32
C SER A 106 -13.47 -1.66 23.70
N GLU A 107 -12.92 -0.46 23.74
CA GLU A 107 -12.79 0.30 24.98
C GLU A 107 -14.19 0.57 25.53
N GLY A 108 -14.61 -0.22 26.53
CA GLY A 108 -15.79 0.05 27.36
C GLY A 108 -16.82 -1.08 27.51
N ILE A 109 -16.82 -2.12 26.67
CA ILE A 109 -17.75 -3.25 26.82
C ILE A 109 -16.93 -4.53 26.99
N PRO A 110 -16.91 -5.14 28.20
CA PRO A 110 -16.22 -6.40 28.39
C PRO A 110 -16.86 -7.45 27.47
N ALA A 111 -16.03 -8.09 26.66
CA ALA A 111 -16.49 -9.19 25.82
C ALA A 111 -17.03 -10.33 26.72
N PRO A 112 -18.25 -10.84 26.47
CA PRO A 112 -18.96 -11.75 27.37
C PRO A 112 -18.27 -13.10 27.58
N TYR A 113 -17.22 -13.42 26.82
CA TYR A 113 -16.49 -14.69 26.93
C TYR A 113 -15.38 -14.71 27.99
N LYS A 114 -15.12 -13.60 28.71
CA LYS A 114 -14.05 -13.53 29.73
C LYS A 114 -14.48 -13.95 31.14
N TYR A 115 -15.72 -14.38 31.35
CA TYR A 115 -16.22 -14.81 32.67
C TYR A 115 -16.40 -16.34 32.82
N PHE A 116 -15.94 -17.12 31.84
CA PHE A 116 -16.01 -18.59 31.89
C PHE A 116 -14.61 -19.18 31.70
N MET A 117 -13.76 -19.01 32.71
CA MET A 117 -12.64 -19.89 33.08
C MET A 117 -12.06 -19.43 34.42
#